data_AF-A0A3M1F2E4-F1
#
_entry.id   AF-A0A3M1F2E4-F1
#
_cell.length_a   1.000
_cell.length_b   1.000
_cell.length_c   1.000
_cell.angle_alpha   90.00
_cell.angle_beta   90.00
_cell.angle_gamma   90.00
#
_symmetry.space_group_name_H-M   'P 1'
#
loop_
_entity.id
_entity.type
_entity.pdbx_description
1 polymer ?
#
loop_
_entity_poly.entity_id
_entity_poly.type
_entity_poly.pdbx_seq_one_letter_code
_entity_poly.pdbx_strand_id
1 'polypeptide(L)'
;QPARVPFPVRRPALNGALALLLLALPLALLPGFRQRWWRDAPPVLSPDTPVAAAEWLAAHPELPGPMWNDLAFSSYLIYALPERPVWIDTRFELYPLAQWHRYRRIAEAAPDWSFLLEEEGISLVMLNPAVEENLRLALENAPGWQKVYQDGTAVIFIRATAERS
;
A
#
# COMPACT_ATOMS: atom_id res chain seq x y z
N GLN A 1 -4.82 -29.51 -57.00
CA GLN A 1 -3.71 -29.63 -56.02
C GLN A 1 -3.74 -28.39 -55.14
N PRO A 2 -3.85 -28.48 -53.80
CA PRO A 2 -3.75 -27.29 -52.95
C PRO A 2 -2.31 -26.76 -52.96
N ALA A 3 -2.16 -25.44 -53.06
CA ALA A 3 -0.86 -24.77 -53.06
C ALA A 3 -0.15 -25.01 -51.73
N ARG A 4 1.10 -25.47 -51.78
CA ARG A 4 1.96 -25.56 -50.58
C ARG A 4 2.25 -24.14 -50.10
N VAL A 5 1.76 -23.79 -48.92
CA VAL A 5 2.18 -22.55 -48.25
C VAL A 5 3.67 -22.71 -47.92
N PRO A 6 4.56 -21.81 -48.38
CA PRO A 6 5.98 -21.93 -48.08
C PRO A 6 6.19 -21.82 -46.57
N PHE A 7 6.88 -22.79 -45.98
CA PHE A 7 7.29 -22.72 -44.58
C PHE A 7 8.22 -21.51 -44.39
N PRO A 8 8.07 -20.73 -43.31
CA PRO A 8 8.94 -19.58 -43.07
C PRO A 8 10.40 -20.01 -43.02
N VAL A 9 11.27 -19.24 -43.69
CA VAL A 9 12.71 -19.47 -43.71
C VAL A 9 13.25 -19.48 -42.28
N ARG A 10 13.79 -20.63 -41.84
CA ARG A 10 14.40 -20.76 -40.50
C ARG A 10 15.65 -19.88 -40.42
N ARG A 11 15.64 -18.91 -39.50
CA ARG A 11 16.80 -18.05 -39.18
C ARG A 11 17.29 -18.34 -37.76
N PRO A 12 18.05 -19.43 -37.52
CA PRO A 12 18.41 -19.87 -36.18
C PRO A 12 19.25 -18.85 -35.40
N ALA A 13 20.13 -18.12 -36.09
CA ALA A 13 20.92 -17.04 -35.47
C ALA A 13 20.05 -15.87 -34.99
N LEU A 14 19.06 -15.47 -35.80
CA LEU A 14 18.10 -14.43 -35.41
C LEU A 14 17.26 -14.89 -34.22
N ASN A 15 16.76 -16.12 -34.23
CA ASN A 15 16.00 -16.68 -33.12
C ASN A 15 16.84 -16.76 -31.83
N GLY A 16 18.11 -17.15 -31.95
CA GLY A 16 19.05 -17.16 -30.82
C GLY A 16 19.31 -15.77 -30.25
N ALA A 17 19.53 -14.77 -31.12
CA ALA A 17 19.70 -13.38 -30.70
C ALA A 17 18.45 -12.82 -30.01
N LEU A 18 17.26 -13.13 -30.55
CA LEU A 18 15.98 -12.75 -29.92
C LEU A 18 15.80 -13.45 -28.57
N ALA A 19 16.13 -14.73 -28.45
CA ALA A 19 16.06 -15.46 -27.18
C ALA A 19 17.01 -14.86 -26.14
N LEU A 20 18.26 -14.56 -26.54
CA LEU A 20 19.24 -13.89 -25.68
C LEU A 20 18.73 -12.51 -25.23
N LEU A 21 18.17 -11.71 -26.13
CA LEU A 21 17.62 -10.40 -25.79
C LEU A 21 16.44 -10.52 -24.82
N LEU A 22 15.52 -11.45 -25.07
CA LEU A 22 14.34 -11.70 -24.23
C LEU A 22 14.71 -12.17 -22.82
N LEU A 23 15.85 -12.85 -22.65
CA LEU A 23 16.36 -13.26 -21.34
C LEU A 23 17.20 -12.16 -20.67
N ALA A 24 18.08 -11.50 -21.41
CA ALA A 24 19.00 -10.51 -20.86
C ALA A 24 18.30 -9.21 -20.45
N LEU A 25 17.29 -8.78 -21.22
CA LEU A 25 16.62 -7.49 -20.98
C LEU A 25 15.87 -7.44 -19.63
N PRO A 26 15.02 -8.42 -19.26
CA PRO A 26 14.38 -8.42 -17.94
C PRO A 26 15.39 -8.46 -16.79
N LEU A 27 16.46 -9.27 -16.93
CA LEU A 27 17.52 -9.36 -15.94
C LEU A 27 18.26 -8.03 -15.76
N ALA A 28 18.53 -7.33 -16.86
CA ALA A 28 19.14 -6.02 -16.84
C ALA A 28 18.25 -4.96 -16.16
N LEU A 29 16.92 -5.14 -16.20
CA LEU A 29 15.94 -4.22 -15.61
C LEU A 29 15.53 -4.56 -14.17
N LEU A 30 16.07 -5.64 -13.59
CA LEU A 30 15.77 -6.00 -12.20
C LEU A 30 16.18 -4.90 -11.21
N PRO A 31 15.41 -4.68 -10.13
CA PRO A 31 15.85 -3.87 -9.01
C PRO A 31 17.22 -4.34 -8.48
N GLY A 32 18.13 -3.40 -8.23
CA GLY A 32 19.51 -3.64 -7.82
C GLY A 32 20.49 -3.79 -8.99
N PHE A 33 20.06 -4.33 -10.14
CA PHE A 33 20.91 -4.44 -11.34
C PHE A 33 20.77 -3.21 -12.23
N ARG A 34 19.53 -2.73 -12.46
CA ARG A 34 19.28 -1.56 -13.32
C ARG A 34 20.03 -0.31 -12.87
N GLN A 35 20.13 -0.08 -11.56
CA GLN A 35 20.81 1.07 -10.98
C GLN A 35 22.32 1.08 -11.25
N ARG A 36 22.90 -0.06 -11.63
CA ARG A 36 24.35 -0.17 -11.90
C ARG A 36 24.75 0.38 -13.27
N TRP A 37 23.84 0.34 -14.24
CA TRP A 37 24.12 0.73 -15.62
C TRP A 37 23.22 1.88 -16.11
N TRP A 38 22.04 2.06 -15.51
CA TRP A 38 21.15 3.18 -15.74
C TRP A 38 21.16 4.09 -14.52
N ARG A 39 21.94 5.19 -14.62
CA ARG A 39 22.16 6.15 -13.52
C ARG A 39 20.88 6.79 -13.01
N ASP A 40 19.96 7.11 -13.92
CA ASP A 40 18.68 7.74 -13.62
C ASP A 40 17.53 6.70 -13.52
N ALA A 41 17.85 5.45 -13.19
CA ALA A 41 16.84 4.43 -13.01
C ALA A 41 15.84 4.87 -11.91
N PRO A 42 14.52 4.70 -12.13
CA PRO A 42 13.54 5.08 -11.13
C PRO A 42 13.79 4.33 -9.82
N PRO A 43 13.41 4.91 -8.67
CA PRO A 43 13.50 4.23 -7.39
C PRO A 43 12.66 2.95 -7.39
N VAL A 44 12.97 2.03 -6.48
CA VAL A 44 12.24 0.76 -6.35
C VAL A 44 10.85 1.00 -5.77
N LEU A 45 10.76 1.90 -4.80
CA LEU A 45 9.52 2.32 -4.15
C LEU A 45 9.17 3.76 -4.55
N SER A 46 7.88 4.08 -4.53
CA SER A 46 7.42 5.45 -4.71
C SER A 46 7.85 6.30 -3.51
N PRO A 47 8.12 7.61 -3.67
CA PRO A 47 8.29 8.53 -2.53
C PRO A 47 7.13 8.49 -1.53
N ASP A 48 5.92 8.17 -2.01
CA ASP A 48 4.72 8.07 -1.19
C ASP A 48 4.55 6.71 -0.48
N THR A 49 5.52 5.80 -0.62
CA THR A 49 5.49 4.51 0.10
C THR A 49 5.83 4.74 1.58
N PRO A 50 5.01 4.26 2.53
CA PRO A 50 5.14 4.63 3.94
C PRO A 50 6.17 3.74 4.68
N VAL A 51 7.41 3.72 4.18
CA VAL A 51 8.48 2.85 4.69
C VAL A 51 8.75 3.10 6.17
N ALA A 52 9.04 4.34 6.55
CA ALA A 52 9.41 4.69 7.92
C ALA A 52 8.25 4.47 8.91
N ALA A 53 7.01 4.76 8.49
CA ALA A 53 5.83 4.52 9.32
C ALA A 53 5.56 3.01 9.54
N ALA A 54 5.76 2.17 8.52
CA ALA A 54 5.64 0.72 8.64
C ALA A 54 6.73 0.14 9.55
N GLU A 55 7.99 0.57 9.40
CA GLU A 55 9.10 0.20 10.29
C GLU A 55 8.83 0.63 11.74
N TRP A 56 8.28 1.84 11.93
CA TRP A 56 7.89 2.32 13.24
C TRP A 56 6.79 1.44 13.87
N LEU A 57 5.74 1.09 13.12
CA LEU A 57 4.71 0.17 13.62
C LEU A 57 5.23 -1.24 13.94
N ALA A 58 6.18 -1.74 13.15
CA ALA A 58 6.84 -3.03 13.40
C ALA A 58 7.63 -3.00 14.72
N ALA A 59 8.23 -1.86 15.05
CA ALA A 59 8.95 -1.65 16.30
C ALA A 59 8.04 -1.43 17.52
N HIS A 60 6.73 -1.21 17.32
CA HIS A 60 5.74 -0.99 18.37
C HIS A 60 4.61 -2.05 18.31
N PRO A 61 4.92 -3.34 18.51
CA PRO A 61 3.92 -4.41 18.44
C PRO A 61 2.85 -4.34 19.55
N GLU A 62 3.11 -3.60 20.63
CA GLU A 62 2.18 -3.38 21.74
C GLU A 62 0.98 -2.50 21.40
N LEU A 63 1.04 -1.70 20.32
CA LEU A 63 -0.06 -0.83 19.94
C LEU A 63 -1.28 -1.65 19.52
N PRO A 64 -2.50 -1.24 19.94
CA PRO A 64 -3.70 -2.04 19.71
C PRO A 64 -4.05 -2.11 18.22
N GLY A 65 -4.93 -3.07 17.89
CA GLY A 65 -5.62 -3.13 16.61
C GLY A 65 -7.12 -3.37 16.83
N PRO A 66 -7.92 -3.53 15.77
CA PRO A 66 -7.56 -3.49 14.35
C PRO A 66 -7.07 -2.12 13.83
N MET A 67 -6.34 -2.15 12.71
CA MET A 67 -5.78 -0.97 12.05
C MET A 67 -6.57 -0.61 10.80
N TRP A 68 -7.04 0.62 10.72
CA TRP A 68 -7.44 1.24 9.46
C TRP A 68 -6.22 1.85 8.79
N ASN A 69 -6.10 1.69 7.47
CA ASN A 69 -4.98 2.21 6.70
C ASN A 69 -5.46 2.86 5.41
N ASP A 70 -4.71 3.84 4.91
CA ASP A 70 -4.87 4.32 3.53
C ASP A 70 -4.72 3.14 2.53
N LEU A 71 -5.56 3.16 1.50
CA LEU A 71 -5.67 2.14 0.48
C LEU A 71 -4.40 2.02 -0.37
N ALA A 72 -3.74 3.15 -0.66
CA ALA A 72 -2.49 3.13 -1.44
C ALA A 72 -1.34 2.50 -0.62
N PHE A 73 -1.38 2.62 0.70
CA PHE A 73 -0.42 1.97 1.59
C PHE A 73 -0.60 0.45 1.69
N SER A 74 -1.81 -0.08 1.45
CA SER A 74 -2.16 -1.48 1.75
C SER A 74 -1.20 -2.50 1.16
N SER A 75 -0.83 -2.36 -0.11
CA SER A 75 0.04 -3.33 -0.80
C SER A 75 1.43 -3.44 -0.15
N TYR A 76 2.00 -2.31 0.28
CA TYR A 76 3.27 -2.28 0.97
C TYR A 76 3.14 -2.80 2.40
N LEU A 77 2.07 -2.45 3.12
CA LEU A 77 1.82 -2.94 4.48
C LEU A 77 1.63 -4.47 4.51
N ILE A 78 0.93 -5.06 3.54
CA ILE A 78 0.81 -6.52 3.40
C ILE A 78 2.19 -7.18 3.28
N TYR A 79 3.13 -6.55 2.58
CA TYR A 79 4.48 -7.07 2.41
C TYR A 79 5.38 -6.83 3.64
N ALA A 80 5.37 -5.60 4.18
CA ALA A 80 6.35 -5.14 5.17
C ALA A 80 5.90 -5.34 6.63
N LEU A 81 4.59 -5.50 6.86
CA LEU A 81 3.99 -5.59 8.19
C LEU A 81 2.88 -6.65 8.25
N PRO A 82 3.16 -7.92 7.86
CA PRO A 82 2.14 -8.97 7.78
C PRO A 82 1.47 -9.31 9.12
N GLU A 83 2.11 -8.97 10.25
CA GLU A 83 1.61 -9.17 11.61
C GLU A 83 0.44 -8.23 11.96
N ARG A 84 0.26 -7.13 11.21
CA ARG A 84 -0.87 -6.19 11.35
C ARG A 84 -1.70 -6.20 10.07
N PRO A 85 -2.77 -7.01 10.00
CA PRO A 85 -3.61 -7.07 8.82
C PRO A 85 -4.19 -5.71 8.47
N VAL A 86 -4.17 -5.38 7.18
CA VAL A 86 -4.84 -4.20 6.63
C VAL A 86 -6.36 -4.37 6.70
N TRP A 87 -7.09 -3.29 7.01
CA TRP A 87 -8.55 -3.35 7.05
C TRP A 87 -9.16 -3.40 5.64
N ILE A 88 -8.48 -2.81 4.65
CA ILE A 88 -8.85 -2.89 3.24
C ILE A 88 -7.61 -2.90 2.33
N ASP A 89 -7.74 -3.42 1.12
CA ASP A 89 -6.74 -3.28 0.05
C ASP A 89 -7.38 -3.25 -1.35
N THR A 90 -6.55 -3.13 -2.38
CA THR A 90 -6.96 -2.94 -3.78
C THR A 90 -7.57 -4.17 -4.45
N ARG A 91 -7.73 -5.30 -3.75
CA ARG A 91 -8.40 -6.52 -4.25
C ARG A 91 -9.91 -6.38 -4.06
N PHE A 92 -10.53 -5.52 -4.87
CA PHE A 92 -11.93 -5.12 -4.75
C PHE A 92 -12.91 -6.29 -4.65
N GLU A 93 -12.62 -7.41 -5.30
CA GLU A 93 -13.42 -8.64 -5.29
C GLU A 93 -13.50 -9.34 -3.94
N LEU A 94 -12.58 -9.05 -3.01
CA LEU A 94 -12.52 -9.68 -1.69
C LEU A 94 -13.36 -8.95 -0.64
N TYR A 95 -13.83 -7.74 -0.93
CA TYR A 95 -14.49 -6.87 0.04
C TYR A 95 -15.93 -6.54 -0.41
N PRO A 96 -16.94 -6.72 0.47
CA PRO A 96 -18.31 -6.32 0.16
C PRO A 96 -18.42 -4.83 -0.16
N LEU A 97 -19.36 -4.47 -1.04
CA LEU A 97 -19.61 -3.06 -1.40
C LEU A 97 -19.88 -2.16 -0.17
N ALA A 98 -20.53 -2.69 0.86
CA ALA A 98 -20.79 -1.97 2.10
C ALA A 98 -19.49 -1.54 2.82
N GLN A 99 -18.44 -2.38 2.79
CA GLN A 99 -17.16 -2.07 3.40
C GLN A 99 -16.43 -0.96 2.64
N TRP A 100 -16.50 -0.96 1.30
CA TRP A 100 -15.98 0.14 0.47
C TRP A 100 -16.68 1.47 0.76
N HIS A 101 -17.99 1.45 0.99
CA HIS A 101 -18.72 2.65 1.39
C HIS A 101 -18.28 3.14 2.78
N ARG A 102 -18.11 2.22 3.76
CA ARG A 102 -17.58 2.57 5.08
C ARG A 102 -16.18 3.16 4.99
N TYR A 103 -15.28 2.54 4.21
CA TYR A 103 -13.93 3.04 3.95
C TYR A 103 -13.95 4.50 3.50
N ARG A 104 -14.74 4.80 2.47
CA ARG A 104 -14.84 6.15 1.91
C ARG A 104 -15.37 7.15 2.93
N ARG A 105 -16.41 6.78 3.67
CA ARG A 105 -17.00 7.65 4.70
C ARG A 105 -16.01 7.97 5.83
N ILE A 106 -15.20 6.99 6.23
CA ILE A 106 -14.11 7.20 7.20
C ILE A 106 -13.05 8.13 6.58
N ALA A 107 -12.54 7.83 5.38
CA ALA A 107 -11.49 8.62 4.72
C ALA A 107 -11.89 10.09 4.50
N GLU A 108 -13.16 10.34 4.17
CA GLU A 108 -13.71 11.68 3.94
C GLU A 108 -14.11 12.41 5.25
N ALA A 109 -13.95 11.77 6.41
CA ALA A 109 -14.45 12.24 7.71
C ALA A 109 -15.94 12.61 7.69
N ALA A 110 -16.78 11.76 7.08
CA ALA A 110 -18.23 11.92 7.08
C ALA A 110 -18.77 12.03 8.52
N PRO A 111 -19.96 12.63 8.77
CA PRO A 111 -20.42 12.94 10.13
C PRO A 111 -20.44 11.79 11.16
N ASP A 112 -20.47 10.53 10.70
CA ASP A 112 -20.45 9.31 11.49
C ASP A 112 -19.10 8.55 11.45
N TRP A 113 -18.02 9.16 10.95
CA TRP A 113 -16.70 8.52 10.82
C TRP A 113 -16.24 7.88 12.14
N SER A 114 -16.45 8.57 13.26
CA SER A 114 -16.01 8.11 14.57
C SER A 114 -16.83 6.91 15.05
N PHE A 115 -18.12 6.90 14.74
CA PHE A 115 -19.00 5.77 15.00
C PHE A 115 -18.60 4.56 14.15
N LEU A 116 -18.25 4.76 12.88
CA LEU A 116 -17.78 3.68 12.00
C LEU A 116 -16.46 3.07 12.50
N LEU A 117 -15.51 3.89 12.96
CA LEU A 117 -14.27 3.38 13.56
C LEU A 117 -14.56 2.57 14.83
N GLU A 118 -15.49 3.02 15.66
CA GLU A 118 -15.89 2.32 16.88
C GLU A 118 -16.64 1.01 16.60
N GLU A 119 -17.57 1.00 15.64
CA GLU A 119 -18.33 -0.17 15.23
C GLU A 119 -17.41 -1.30 14.70
N GLU A 120 -16.38 -0.91 13.95
CA GLU A 120 -15.36 -1.83 13.40
C GLU A 120 -14.27 -2.20 14.44
N GLY A 121 -14.35 -1.63 15.65
CA GLY A 121 -13.36 -1.85 16.71
C GLY A 121 -11.98 -1.23 16.43
N ILE A 122 -11.86 -0.38 15.41
CA ILE A 122 -10.60 0.20 14.98
C ILE A 122 -10.01 1.06 16.10
N SER A 123 -8.76 0.77 16.45
CA SER A 123 -8.02 1.45 17.52
C SER A 123 -6.70 2.05 17.05
N LEU A 124 -6.34 1.83 15.78
CA LEU A 124 -5.15 2.35 15.11
C LEU A 124 -5.54 2.86 13.73
N VAL A 125 -5.11 4.07 13.37
CA VAL A 125 -5.36 4.67 12.05
C VAL A 125 -4.02 5.12 11.46
N MET A 126 -3.68 4.63 10.28
CA MET A 126 -2.52 5.04 9.50
C MET A 126 -2.98 5.67 8.19
N LEU A 127 -2.86 6.98 8.06
CA LEU A 127 -3.36 7.73 6.91
C LEU A 127 -2.27 8.50 6.19
N ASN A 128 -2.52 8.89 4.94
CA ASN A 128 -1.70 9.83 4.20
C ASN A 128 -2.22 11.26 4.44
N PRO A 129 -1.44 12.16 5.07
CA PRO A 129 -1.92 13.50 5.40
C PRO A 129 -2.26 14.35 4.17
N ALA A 130 -1.71 14.03 2.99
CA ALA A 130 -1.97 14.74 1.74
C ALA A 130 -3.25 14.25 1.02
N VAL A 131 -3.75 13.05 1.35
CA VAL A 131 -4.95 12.45 0.75
C VAL A 131 -6.13 12.53 1.71
N GLU A 132 -5.95 12.10 2.96
CA GLU A 132 -6.99 12.08 3.99
C GLU A 132 -6.92 13.30 4.94
N GLU A 133 -6.80 14.51 4.39
CA GLU A 133 -6.68 15.74 5.21
C GLU A 133 -7.86 15.92 6.17
N ASN A 134 -9.09 15.65 5.71
CA ASN A 134 -10.30 15.77 6.53
C ASN A 134 -10.29 14.80 7.71
N LEU A 135 -9.90 13.53 7.49
CA LEU A 135 -9.81 12.53 8.56
C LEU A 135 -8.69 12.88 9.55
N ARG A 136 -7.54 13.35 9.05
CA ARG A 136 -6.44 13.84 9.91
C ARG A 136 -6.93 14.95 10.85
N LEU A 137 -7.59 15.98 10.31
CA LEU A 137 -8.12 17.09 11.12
C LEU A 137 -9.20 16.61 12.09
N ALA A 138 -10.07 15.70 11.68
CA ALA A 138 -11.09 15.14 12.56
C ALA A 138 -10.49 14.36 13.74
N LEU A 139 -9.47 13.54 13.50
CA LEU A 139 -8.74 12.79 14.52
C LEU A 139 -7.95 13.72 15.47
N GLU A 140 -7.32 14.77 14.95
CA GLU A 140 -6.60 15.76 15.78
C GLU A 140 -7.50 16.52 16.75
N ASN A 141 -8.79 16.68 16.43
CA ASN A 141 -9.76 17.37 17.27
C ASN A 141 -10.65 16.44 18.12
N ALA A 142 -10.51 15.11 17.97
CA ALA A 142 -11.36 14.15 18.66
C ALA A 142 -10.78 13.78 20.04
N PRO A 143 -11.52 13.92 21.15
CA PRO A 143 -11.01 13.74 22.53
C PRO A 143 -10.68 12.29 22.93
N GLY A 144 -10.55 11.36 21.98
CA GLY A 144 -10.20 9.96 22.21
C GLY A 144 -9.13 9.43 21.26
N TRP A 145 -8.48 10.29 20.49
CA TRP A 145 -7.44 9.92 19.54
C TRP A 145 -6.16 10.70 19.84
N GLN A 146 -5.03 9.99 19.75
CA GLN A 146 -3.71 10.56 19.99
C GLN A 146 -2.82 10.27 18.78
N LYS A 147 -2.20 11.30 18.23
CA LYS A 147 -1.15 11.16 17.21
C LYS A 147 0.12 10.63 17.86
N VAL A 148 0.64 9.52 17.36
CA VAL A 148 1.85 8.85 17.89
C VAL A 148 3.01 8.84 16.91
N TYR A 149 2.73 9.05 15.63
CA TYR A 149 3.75 9.14 14.58
C TYR A 149 3.32 10.13 13.50
N GLN A 150 4.27 10.85 12.94
CA GLN A 150 4.07 11.70 11.76
C GLN A 150 5.40 11.89 11.01
N ASP A 151 5.35 11.68 9.70
CA ASP A 151 6.38 12.12 8.76
C ASP A 151 5.73 12.83 7.55
N GLY A 152 6.48 13.00 6.45
CA GLY A 152 5.97 13.63 5.23
C GLY A 152 5.00 12.77 4.42
N THR A 153 4.93 11.46 4.69
CA THR A 153 4.18 10.47 3.92
C THR A 153 2.97 9.95 4.70
N ALA A 154 3.09 9.74 6.01
CA ALA A 154 2.07 9.10 6.83
C ALA A 154 1.93 9.73 8.22
N VAL A 155 0.72 9.61 8.76
CA VAL A 155 0.39 9.94 10.16
C VAL A 155 -0.30 8.75 10.80
N ILE A 156 0.08 8.45 12.06
CA ILE A 156 -0.51 7.37 12.83
C ILE A 156 -1.19 7.93 14.08
N PHE A 157 -2.45 7.53 14.27
CA PHE A 157 -3.24 7.81 15.46
C PHE A 157 -3.59 6.51 16.18
N ILE A 158 -3.59 6.55 17.51
CA ILE A 158 -4.13 5.50 18.37
C ILE A 158 -5.34 6.00 19.11
N ARG A 159 -6.30 5.12 19.39
CA ARG A 159 -7.41 5.42 20.29
C ARG A 159 -6.85 5.45 21.71
N ALA A 160 -6.97 6.58 22.39
CA ALA A 160 -6.62 6.68 23.79
C ALA A 160 -7.56 5.76 24.58
N THR A 161 -7.01 4.70 25.17
CA THR A 161 -7.74 3.93 26.18
C THR A 161 -8.01 4.88 27.35
N ALA A 162 -9.28 5.15 27.64
CA ALA A 162 -9.66 5.75 28.90
C ALA A 162 -9.04 4.88 30.01
N GLU A 163 -8.11 5.45 30.78
CA GLU A 163 -7.66 4.83 32.02
C GLU A 163 -8.93 4.51 32.82
N ARG A 164 -9.22 3.22 33.00
CA ARG A 164 -10.24 2.80 33.96
C ARG A 164 -9.68 3.10 35.35
N SER A 165 -9.89 4.32 35.82
CA SER A 165 -9.83 4.68 37.24
C SER A 165 -11.04 4.12 37.97
#